data_AF-A0A180FSE3-F1
#
_entry.id   AF-A0A180FSE3-F1
#
_cell.length_a   1.000
_cell.length_b   1.000
_cell.length_c   1.000
_cell.angle_alpha   90.00
_cell.angle_beta   90.00
_cell.angle_gamma   90.00
#
_symmetry.space_group_name_H-M   'P 1'
#
loop_
_entity.id
_entity.type
_entity.pdbx_description
1 polymer ?
#
loop_
_entity_poly.entity_id
_entity_poly.type
_entity_poly.pdbx_seq_one_letter_code
_entity_poly.pdbx_strand_id
1 'polypeptide(L)'
;MRIGDYKELLPGILREMGTVDFLFLNGRREQEDMLWLFTACLPYLTDDAVLVCEGIKSSRAMRCFWKEVCRHPEVTVTLDLFAAGIVFFDKKLYKRNYTVYY
;
A
#
# COMPACT_ATOMS: atom_id res chain seq x y z
N MET A 1 2.54 5.42 -21.22
CA MET A 1 3.34 4.39 -20.53
C MET A 1 4.76 4.91 -20.42
N ARG A 2 5.26 5.22 -19.21
CA ARG A 2 6.65 5.62 -18.98
C ARG A 2 7.44 4.37 -18.56
N ILE A 3 8.63 4.17 -19.13
CA ILE A 3 9.46 2.99 -18.90
C ILE A 3 10.81 3.48 -18.37
N GLY A 4 11.26 2.96 -17.23
CA GLY A 4 12.51 3.34 -16.57
C GLY A 4 12.51 2.91 -15.09
N ASP A 5 13.54 3.30 -14.35
CA ASP A 5 13.64 3.00 -12.91
C ASP A 5 12.51 3.71 -12.15
N TYR A 6 11.70 2.95 -11.41
CA TYR A 6 10.59 3.48 -10.65
C TYR A 6 11.05 4.44 -9.55
N LYS A 7 12.26 4.29 -9.01
CA LYS A 7 12.81 5.20 -7.98
C LYS A 7 13.03 6.61 -8.53
N GLU A 8 13.36 6.72 -9.81
CA GLU A 8 13.58 8.00 -10.48
C GLU A 8 12.26 8.59 -11.01
N LEU A 9 11.39 7.73 -11.55
CA LEU A 9 10.18 8.16 -12.23
C LEU A 9 9.00 8.43 -11.29
N LEU A 10 8.83 7.62 -10.24
CA LEU A 10 7.66 7.67 -9.36
C LEU A 10 7.47 9.05 -8.70
N PRO A 11 8.51 9.71 -8.13
CA PRO A 11 8.32 11.02 -7.52
C PRO A 11 7.83 12.08 -8.51
N GLY A 12 8.30 12.04 -9.76
CA GLY A 12 7.86 12.95 -10.81
C GLY A 12 6.41 12.70 -11.22
N ILE A 13 6.03 11.43 -11.36
CA ILE A 13 4.66 11.01 -11.72
C ILE A 13 3.67 11.41 -10.62
N LEU A 14 3.99 11.15 -9.35
CA LEU A 14 3.12 11.51 -8.23
C LEU A 14 2.87 13.02 -8.15
N ARG A 15 3.90 13.84 -8.38
CA ARG A 15 3.75 15.30 -8.45
C ARG A 15 2.86 15.76 -9.60
N GLU A 16 2.97 15.11 -10.76
CA GLU A 16 2.16 15.43 -11.94
C GLU A 16 0.70 14.99 -11.76
N MET A 17 0.46 13.83 -11.15
CA MET A 17 -0.89 13.34 -10.86
C MET A 17 -1.58 14.15 -9.75
N GLY A 18 -0.84 14.60 -8.75
CA GLY A 18 -1.35 15.36 -7.61
C GLY A 18 -2.08 14.51 -6.56
N THR A 19 -2.98 13.63 -6.99
CA THR A 19 -3.73 12.71 -6.10
C THR A 19 -3.80 11.30 -6.67
N VAL A 20 -3.95 10.32 -5.76
CA VAL A 20 -4.04 8.89 -6.08
C VAL A 20 -5.20 8.29 -5.29
N ASP A 21 -6.25 7.87 -6.00
CA ASP A 21 -7.43 7.21 -5.39
C ASP A 21 -7.28 5.68 -5.35
N PHE A 22 -6.38 5.12 -6.15
CA PHE A 22 -6.14 3.68 -6.19
C PHE A 22 -4.66 3.37 -6.37
N LEU A 23 -4.12 2.57 -5.45
CA LEU A 23 -2.74 2.11 -5.48
C LEU A 23 -2.69 0.59 -5.48
N PHE A 24 -1.98 0.00 -6.43
CA PHE A 24 -1.76 -1.45 -6.49
C PHE A 24 -0.27 -1.77 -6.40
N LEU A 25 0.12 -2.52 -5.36
CA LEU A 25 1.49 -2.93 -5.11
C LEU A 25 1.65 -4.44 -5.34
N ASN A 26 2.46 -4.81 -6.35
CA ASN A 26 2.75 -6.21 -6.65
C ASN A 26 3.92 -6.74 -5.80
N GLY A 27 3.64 -7.07 -4.54
CA GLY A 27 4.65 -7.60 -3.60
C GLY A 27 5.13 -9.02 -3.90
N ARG A 28 4.67 -9.69 -4.97
CA ARG A 28 5.22 -11.00 -5.39
C ARG A 28 6.50 -10.87 -6.20
N ARG A 29 6.62 -9.81 -6.99
CA ARG A 29 7.77 -9.56 -7.86
C ARG A 29 8.83 -8.69 -7.18
N GLU A 30 8.40 -7.64 -6.51
CA GLU A 30 9.27 -6.66 -5.87
C GLU A 30 8.96 -6.62 -4.38
N GLN A 31 9.78 -7.32 -3.59
CA GLN A 31 9.62 -7.33 -2.13
C GLN A 31 10.51 -6.30 -1.46
N GLU A 32 11.64 -6.00 -2.09
CA GLU A 32 12.56 -4.95 -1.66
C GLU A 32 11.90 -3.60 -1.93
N ASP A 33 12.03 -2.67 -0.97
CA ASP A 33 11.51 -1.30 -1.05
C ASP A 33 9.98 -1.13 -1.09
N MET A 34 9.17 -2.16 -0.81
CA MET A 34 7.71 -2.01 -0.68
C MET A 34 7.30 -0.95 0.35
N LEU A 35 8.05 -0.86 1.47
CA LEU A 35 7.82 0.17 2.47
C LEU A 35 8.13 1.58 1.94
N TRP A 36 9.18 1.72 1.14
CA TRP A 36 9.52 2.99 0.50
C TRP A 36 8.44 3.41 -0.50
N LEU A 37 7.98 2.49 -1.35
CA LEU A 37 6.88 2.74 -2.30
C LEU A 37 5.61 3.22 -1.58
N PHE A 38 5.21 2.50 -0.54
CA PHE A 38 4.06 2.86 0.29
C PHE A 38 4.21 4.27 0.88
N THR A 39 5.36 4.56 1.49
CA THR A 39 5.63 5.85 2.14
C THR A 39 5.71 7.00 1.14
N ALA A 40 6.26 6.75 -0.06
CA ALA A 40 6.37 7.74 -1.13
C ALA A 40 5.00 8.11 -1.70
N CYS A 41 4.08 7.16 -1.83
CA CYS A 41 2.73 7.40 -2.33
C CYS A 41 1.81 8.02 -1.27
N LEU A 42 2.07 7.78 0.02
CA LEU A 42 1.19 8.19 1.11
C LEU A 42 0.74 9.67 1.08
N PRO A 43 1.61 10.67 0.82
CA PRO A 43 1.19 12.07 0.78
C PRO A 43 0.22 12.42 -0.36
N TYR A 44 0.11 11.54 -1.36
CA TYR A 44 -0.73 11.72 -2.53
C TYR A 44 -2.04 10.93 -2.44
N LEU A 45 -2.20 10.07 -1.43
CA LEU A 45 -3.43 9.30 -1.25
C LEU A 45 -4.54 10.19 -0.71
N THR A 46 -5.71 10.09 -1.33
CA THR A 46 -6.93 10.74 -0.83
C THR A 46 -7.50 9.95 0.35
N ASP A 47 -8.36 10.59 1.16
CA ASP A 47 -9.01 9.89 2.29
C ASP A 47 -9.90 8.72 1.78
N ASP A 48 -10.43 8.80 0.57
CA ASP A 48 -11.22 7.75 -0.06
C ASP A 48 -10.37 6.72 -0.84
N ALA A 49 -9.05 6.84 -0.80
CA ALA A 49 -8.16 5.98 -1.57
C ALA A 49 -8.20 4.52 -1.08
N VAL A 50 -7.94 3.61 -2.02
CA VAL A 50 -7.80 2.18 -1.74
C VAL A 50 -6.41 1.71 -2.17
N LEU A 51 -5.69 1.09 -1.24
CA LEU A 51 -4.44 0.40 -1.53
C LEU A 51 -4.67 -1.11 -1.51
N VAL A 52 -4.21 -1.78 -2.56
CA VAL A 52 -4.19 -3.25 -2.65
C VAL A 52 -2.75 -3.71 -2.77
N CYS A 53 -2.34 -4.65 -1.91
CA CYS A 53 -1.02 -5.24 -1.94
C CYS A 53 -1.11 -6.76 -2.12
N GLU A 54 -0.43 -7.30 -3.13
CA GLU A 54 -0.31 -8.74 -3.31
C GLU A 54 0.85 -9.33 -2.49
N GLY A 55 0.70 -10.59 -2.08
CA GLY A 55 1.79 -11.36 -1.49
C GLY A 55 2.14 -10.93 -0.07
N ILE A 56 1.21 -10.33 0.69
CA ILE A 56 1.42 -9.86 2.07
C ILE A 56 1.97 -10.93 3.03
N LYS A 57 1.77 -12.22 2.72
CA LYS A 57 2.30 -13.36 3.49
C LYS A 57 3.42 -14.15 2.80
N SER A 58 3.79 -13.78 1.57
CA SER A 58 4.68 -14.55 0.70
C SER A 58 6.10 -14.71 1.24
N SER A 59 6.62 -13.72 1.97
CA SER A 59 7.97 -13.74 2.54
C SER A 59 8.01 -13.08 3.92
N ARG A 60 9.15 -13.25 4.62
CA ARG A 60 9.37 -12.54 5.89
C ARG A 60 9.35 -11.02 5.69
N ALA A 61 9.95 -10.53 4.60
CA ALA A 61 9.96 -9.11 4.27
C ALA A 61 8.54 -8.56 4.07
N MET A 62 7.72 -9.26 3.28
CA MET A 62 6.32 -8.85 3.05
C MET A 62 5.47 -8.91 4.32
N ARG A 63 5.69 -9.89 5.20
CA ARG A 63 5.01 -9.94 6.50
C ARG A 63 5.42 -8.78 7.41
N CYS A 64 6.68 -8.34 7.36
CA CYS A 64 7.13 -7.16 8.08
C CYS A 64 6.50 -5.90 7.48
N PHE A 65 6.56 -5.72 6.16
CA PHE A 65 5.91 -4.62 5.45
C PHE A 65 4.42 -4.52 5.80
N TRP A 66 3.68 -5.63 5.74
CA TRP A 66 2.25 -5.65 6.06
C TRP A 66 1.98 -5.20 7.50
N LYS A 67 2.82 -5.64 8.46
CA LYS A 67 2.72 -5.17 9.86
C LYS A 67 2.93 -3.67 9.98
N GLU A 68 3.88 -3.10 9.24
CA GLU A 68 4.12 -1.65 9.24
C GLU A 68 2.92 -0.90 8.65
N VAL A 69 2.36 -1.37 7.53
CA VAL A 69 1.15 -0.78 6.93
C VAL A 69 -0.03 -0.80 7.90
N CYS A 70 -0.34 -1.94 8.54
CA CYS A 70 -1.42 -2.03 9.53
C CYS A 70 -1.23 -1.10 10.74
N ARG A 71 0.03 -0.79 11.11
CA ARG A 71 0.35 0.09 12.23
C ARG A 71 0.35 1.57 11.86
N HIS A 72 0.48 1.90 10.58
CA HIS A 72 0.62 3.27 10.10
C HIS A 72 -0.57 4.16 10.54
N PRO A 73 -0.34 5.39 11.06
CA PRO A 73 -1.40 6.25 11.59
C PRO A 73 -2.47 6.65 10.55
N GLU A 74 -2.07 6.91 9.31
CA GLU A 74 -3.00 7.23 8.22
C GLU A 74 -3.88 6.03 7.78
N VAL A 75 -3.51 4.80 8.15
CA VAL A 75 -4.28 3.61 7.80
C VAL A 75 -5.39 3.38 8.80
N THR A 76 -6.63 3.32 8.30
CA THR A 76 -7.82 3.11 9.12
C THR A 76 -8.25 1.65 9.09
N VAL A 77 -8.67 1.12 7.94
CA VAL A 77 -9.13 -0.26 7.85
C VAL A 77 -8.16 -1.09 7.01
N THR A 78 -7.79 -2.28 7.51
CA THR A 78 -7.09 -3.28 6.71
C THR A 78 -7.86 -4.58 6.64
N LEU A 79 -7.81 -5.23 5.49
CA LEU A 79 -8.36 -6.57 5.25
C LEU A 79 -7.20 -7.48 4.81
N ASP A 80 -6.85 -8.45 5.64
CA ASP A 80 -5.91 -9.52 5.30
C ASP A 80 -6.69 -10.68 4.68
N LEU A 81 -6.53 -10.87 3.37
CA LEU A 81 -7.14 -11.93 2.56
C LEU A 81 -6.19 -13.11 2.33
N PHE A 82 -5.20 -13.30 3.21
CA PHE A 82 -4.10 -14.27 3.10
C PHE A 82 -3.14 -14.02 1.93
N ALA A 83 -3.61 -14.07 0.70
CA ALA A 83 -2.81 -13.87 -0.51
C ALA A 83 -2.63 -12.38 -0.87
N ALA A 84 -3.54 -11.51 -0.43
CA ALA A 84 -3.52 -10.08 -0.66
C ALA A 84 -4.00 -9.31 0.58
N GLY A 85 -3.65 -8.04 0.66
CA GLY A 85 -4.13 -7.10 1.65
C GLY A 85 -4.84 -5.93 0.99
N ILE A 86 -5.97 -5.50 1.56
CA ILE A 86 -6.66 -4.27 1.17
C ILE A 86 -6.55 -3.27 2.31
N VAL A 87 -6.33 -2.01 1.99
CA VAL A 87 -6.07 -0.93 2.94
C VAL A 87 -6.92 0.29 2.56
N PHE A 88 -7.58 0.87 3.56
CA PHE A 88 -8.37 2.08 3.46
C PHE A 88 -7.78 3.18 4.35
N PHE A 89 -7.98 4.43 3.93
CA PHE A 89 -7.47 5.64 4.60
C PHE A 89 -8.59 6.56 5.11
N ASP A 90 -9.86 6.15 4.97
CA ASP A 90 -11.02 6.98 5.33
C ASP A 90 -11.04 7.27 6.83
N LYS A 91 -10.80 8.53 7.18
CA LYS A 91 -10.72 9.04 8.55
C LYS A 91 -12.06 9.01 9.29
N LYS A 92 -13.17 8.79 8.59
CA LYS A 92 -14.50 8.56 9.20
C LYS A 92 -14.61 7.15 9.79
N LEU A 93 -13.76 6.21 9.36
CA LEU A 93 -13.75 4.85 9.87
C LEU A 93 -12.87 4.71 11.11
N TYR A 94 -13.28 3.84 12.03
CA TYR A 94 -12.45 3.47 13.17
C TYR A 94 -11.34 2.53 12.74
N LYS A 95 -10.14 2.74 13.29
CA LYS A 95 -8.98 1.90 12.99
C LYS A 95 -9.24 0.44 13.35
N ARG A 96 -9.24 -0.46 12.35
CA ARG A 96 -9.52 -1.90 12.52
C ARG A 96 -8.76 -2.74 11.51
N ASN A 97 -8.21 -3.85 11.98
CA ASN A 97 -7.56 -4.84 11.13
C ASN A 97 -8.40 -6.12 11.13
N TYR A 98 -8.89 -6.52 9.97
CA TYR A 98 -9.67 -7.75 9.79
C TYR A 98 -8.79 -8.81 9.12
N THR A 99 -8.92 -10.05 9.56
CA THR A 99 -8.29 -11.21 8.91
C THR A 99 -9.38 -12.17 8.48
N VAL A 100 -9.45 -12.43 7.17
CA VAL A 100 -10.35 -13.42 6.61
C VAL A 100 -9.62 -14.75 6.63
N TYR A 101 -10.09 -15.65 7.49
CA TYR A 101 -9.68 -17.05 7.49
C TYR A 101 -10.64 -17.83 6.59
N TYR A 102 -10.09 -18.57 5.65
CA TYR A 102 -10.80 -19.57 4.84
C TYR A 102 -10.13 -20.93 5.08
#